data_AF-A0AAE5VMI1-F1
#
_entry.id   AF-A0AAE5VMI1-F1
#
_cell.length_a   1.000
_cell.length_b   1.000
_cell.length_c   1.000
_cell.angle_alpha   90.00
_cell.angle_beta   90.00
_cell.angle_gamma   90.00
#
_symmetry.space_group_name_H-M   'P 1'
#
loop_
_entity.id
_entity.type
_entity.pdbx_description
1 polymer ?
#
loop_
_entity_poly.entity_id
_entity_poly.type
_entity_poly.pdbx_seq_one_letter_code
_entity_poly.pdbx_strand_id
1 'polypeptide(L)'
;MTYRGPDTLSHEHRREERLAALDSAHMQPLNAFREHLQLNSDRDMPNLDPYDGSISARLLILLETPGPSPVECGRRFDNPTGTAKNLREALTGAAISRRDIVL
;
A
#
# COMPACT_ATOMS: atom_id res chain seq x y z
N MET A 1 -16.33 0.99 12.14
CA MET A 1 -17.32 0.86 11.05
C MET A 1 -16.54 0.54 9.77
N THR A 2 -16.67 -0.67 9.23
CA THR A 2 -15.94 -1.09 8.02
C THR A 2 -16.62 -0.52 6.78
N TYR A 3 -15.92 0.34 6.04
CA TYR A 3 -16.40 0.93 4.80
C TYR A 3 -16.09 0.00 3.62
N ARG A 4 -17.12 -0.57 2.97
CA ARG A 4 -16.96 -1.47 1.81
C ARG A 4 -17.35 -0.75 0.51
N GLY A 5 -16.56 0.26 0.14
CA GLY A 5 -16.68 0.89 -1.18
C GLY A 5 -16.15 0.00 -2.30
N PRO A 6 -16.52 0.28 -3.58
CA PRO A 6 -16.17 -0.54 -4.74
C PRO A 6 -14.65 -0.61 -5.03
N ASP A 7 -13.87 0.33 -4.52
CA ASP A 7 -12.42 0.40 -4.71
C ASP A 7 -11.62 -0.25 -3.57
N THR A 8 -12.30 -0.86 -2.59
CA THR A 8 -11.63 -1.43 -1.42
C THR A 8 -11.08 -2.82 -1.67
N LEU A 9 -10.01 -3.18 -0.95
CA LEU A 9 -9.42 -4.52 -0.94
C LEU A 9 -10.28 -5.58 -0.22
N SER A 10 -11.50 -5.22 0.19
CA SER A 10 -12.47 -6.20 0.69
C SER A 10 -12.92 -7.18 -0.40
N HIS A 11 -12.77 -6.80 -1.68
CA HIS A 11 -13.06 -7.64 -2.83
C HIS A 11 -11.86 -8.50 -3.23
N GLU A 12 -12.09 -9.75 -3.60
CA GLU A 12 -11.05 -10.71 -3.99
C GLU A 12 -10.32 -10.30 -5.28
N HIS A 13 -11.07 -9.99 -6.34
CA HIS A 13 -10.49 -9.56 -7.63
C HIS A 13 -9.51 -8.39 -7.47
N ARG A 14 -9.78 -7.44 -6.57
CA ARG A 14 -8.86 -6.31 -6.29
C ARG A 14 -7.55 -6.77 -5.67
N ARG A 15 -7.58 -7.77 -4.80
CA ARG A 15 -6.38 -8.35 -4.19
C ARG A 15 -5.56 -9.12 -5.23
N GLU A 16 -6.23 -9.87 -6.10
CA GLU A 16 -5.59 -10.59 -7.22
C GLU A 16 -4.91 -9.63 -8.20
N GLU A 17 -5.59 -8.56 -8.61
CA GLU A 17 -5.01 -7.49 -9.44
C GLU A 17 -3.70 -6.95 -8.86
N ARG A 18 -3.68 -6.72 -7.54
CA ARG A 18 -2.49 -6.22 -6.85
C ARG A 18 -1.37 -7.24 -6.80
N LEU A 19 -1.69 -8.52 -6.57
CA LEU A 19 -0.69 -9.59 -6.55
C LEU A 19 -0.08 -9.77 -7.94
N ALA A 20 -0.90 -9.78 -8.99
CA ALA A 20 -0.43 -9.88 -10.37
C ALA A 20 0.47 -8.69 -10.78
N ALA A 21 0.23 -7.50 -10.23
CA ALA A 21 1.02 -6.31 -10.53
C ALA A 21 2.35 -6.22 -9.77
N LEU A 22 2.64 -7.12 -8.81
CA LEU A 22 3.88 -7.06 -8.01
C LEU A 22 5.15 -7.22 -8.85
N ASP A 23 5.07 -7.95 -9.96
CA ASP A 23 6.21 -8.23 -10.84
C ASP A 23 6.43 -7.18 -11.94
N SER A 24 5.61 -6.11 -11.93
CA SER A 24 5.75 -5.01 -12.90
C SER A 24 7.14 -4.39 -12.86
N ALA A 25 7.66 -3.94 -14.01
CA ALA A 25 9.02 -3.42 -14.13
C ALA A 25 9.35 -2.28 -13.15
N HIS A 26 8.40 -1.39 -12.86
CA HIS A 26 8.57 -0.27 -11.92
C HIS A 26 8.66 -0.70 -10.45
N MET A 27 8.30 -1.95 -10.11
CA MET A 27 8.40 -2.50 -8.76
C MET A 27 9.74 -3.19 -8.50
N GLN A 28 10.47 -3.58 -9.54
CA GLN A 28 11.70 -4.36 -9.41
C GLN A 28 12.72 -3.78 -8.41
N PRO A 29 13.04 -2.46 -8.43
CA PRO A 29 13.98 -1.90 -7.45
C PRO A 29 13.48 -1.97 -6.01
N LEU A 30 12.17 -1.78 -5.81
CA LEU A 30 11.55 -1.83 -4.48
C LEU A 30 11.42 -3.26 -3.96
N ASN A 31 11.14 -4.23 -4.84
CA ASN A 31 11.13 -5.65 -4.49
C ASN A 31 12.52 -6.11 -4.05
N ALA A 32 13.57 -5.71 -4.78
CA ALA A 32 14.96 -5.98 -4.41
C ALA A 32 15.32 -5.34 -3.06
N PHE A 33 14.87 -4.11 -2.80
CA PHE A 33 15.08 -3.44 -1.52
C PHE A 33 14.35 -4.16 -0.36
N ARG A 34 13.08 -4.54 -0.56
CA ARG A 34 12.29 -5.33 0.41
C ARG A 34 12.98 -6.67 0.72
N GLU A 35 13.44 -7.39 -0.29
CA GLU A 35 14.17 -8.65 -0.12
C GLU A 35 15.47 -8.46 0.67
N HIS A 36 16.21 -7.39 0.38
CA HIS A 36 17.37 -7.04 1.17
C HIS A 36 17.01 -6.79 2.65
N LEU A 37 15.93 -6.05 2.94
CA LEU A 37 15.48 -5.84 4.32
C LEU A 37 15.04 -7.14 5.00
N GLN A 38 14.34 -8.02 4.27
CA GLN A 38 13.89 -9.31 4.78
C GLN A 38 15.05 -10.23 5.18
N LEU A 39 16.15 -10.22 4.41
CA LEU A 39 17.34 -11.01 4.72
C LEU A 39 18.10 -10.50 5.95
N ASN A 40 17.87 -9.23 6.34
CA ASN A 40 18.57 -8.57 7.44
C ASN A 40 17.66 -8.32 8.66
N SER A 41 16.44 -8.87 8.67
CA SER A 41 15.47 -8.67 9.75
C SER A 41 14.66 -9.93 10.02
N ASP A 42 14.39 -10.21 11.29
CA ASP A 42 13.45 -11.27 11.71
C ASP A 42 11.98 -10.86 11.51
N ARG A 43 11.72 -9.65 11.00
CA ARG A 43 10.37 -9.15 10.73
C ARG A 43 9.97 -9.46 9.30
N ASP A 44 8.71 -9.86 9.12
CA ASP A 44 8.11 -10.00 7.80
C ASP A 44 7.94 -8.63 7.14
N MET A 45 8.59 -8.44 5.99
CA MET A 45 8.57 -7.20 5.24
C MET A 45 7.38 -7.21 4.26
N PRO A 46 6.40 -6.31 4.44
CA PRO A 46 5.22 -6.31 3.58
C PRO A 46 5.57 -5.92 2.15
N ASN A 47 4.74 -6.37 1.22
CA ASN A 47 4.76 -5.88 -0.14
C ASN A 47 4.36 -4.40 -0.19
N LEU A 48 5.09 -3.59 -0.97
CA LEU A 48 4.62 -2.26 -1.34
C LEU A 48 3.52 -2.36 -2.40
N ASP A 49 2.62 -1.38 -2.44
CA ASP A 49 1.49 -1.39 -3.37
C ASP A 49 1.93 -0.99 -4.80
N PRO A 50 1.75 -1.85 -5.83
CA PRO A 50 2.15 -1.53 -7.19
C PRO A 50 1.43 -0.34 -7.84
N TYR A 51 0.31 0.10 -7.23
CA TYR A 51 -0.53 1.17 -7.77
C TYR A 51 -0.13 2.54 -7.22
N ASP A 52 0.81 2.58 -6.28
CA ASP A 52 1.44 3.78 -5.78
C ASP A 52 2.49 4.31 -6.78
N GLY A 53 3.22 5.36 -6.40
CA GLY A 53 4.26 5.97 -7.21
C GLY A 53 5.54 5.13 -7.35
N SER A 54 5.72 4.10 -6.51
CA SER A 54 6.95 3.31 -6.43
C SER A 54 8.19 4.24 -6.34
N ILE A 55 9.25 3.96 -7.09
CA ILE A 55 10.47 4.78 -7.19
C ILE A 55 10.23 6.20 -7.71
N SER A 56 9.08 6.46 -8.34
CA SER A 56 8.70 7.79 -8.83
C SER A 56 7.90 8.59 -7.78
N ALA A 57 7.58 7.98 -6.63
CA ALA A 57 6.93 8.67 -5.53
C ALA A 57 7.84 9.77 -4.98
N ARG A 58 7.27 10.95 -4.75
CA ARG A 58 7.94 12.09 -4.14
C ARG A 58 7.69 12.19 -2.64
N LEU A 59 6.72 11.42 -2.12
CA LEU A 59 6.39 11.35 -0.69
C LEU A 59 6.40 9.90 -0.21
N LEU A 60 7.06 9.66 0.93
CA LEU A 60 6.93 8.42 1.70
C LEU A 60 6.01 8.68 2.89
N ILE A 61 4.95 7.89 3.02
CA ILE A 61 4.00 8.02 4.13
C ILE A 61 4.19 6.84 5.09
N LEU A 62 4.66 7.13 6.30
CA LEU A 62 4.80 6.13 7.35
C LEU A 62 3.65 6.29 8.34
N LEU A 63 2.77 5.28 8.39
CA LEU A 63 1.68 5.22 9.35
C LEU A 63 2.11 4.41 10.59
N GLU A 64 1.57 4.75 11.75
CA GLU A 64 1.79 4.01 12.99
C GLU A 64 1.42 2.51 12.85
N THR A 65 1.99 1.70 13.75
CA THR A 65 1.90 0.24 13.87
C THR A 65 0.63 -0.34 13.22
N PRO A 66 0.76 -1.34 12.33
CA PRO A 66 -0.38 -1.92 11.64
C PRO A 66 -1.45 -2.35 12.66
N GLY A 67 -2.72 -2.21 12.27
CA GLY A 67 -3.84 -2.73 13.06
C GLY A 67 -3.66 -4.23 13.34
N PRO A 68 -4.34 -4.78 14.36
CA PRO A 68 -4.11 -6.15 14.84
C PRO A 68 -4.41 -7.27 13.82
N SER A 69 -4.89 -6.92 12.62
CA SER A 69 -5.27 -7.87 11.57
C SER A 69 -4.15 -8.08 10.56
N PRO A 70 -3.72 -9.33 10.30
CA PRO A 70 -2.77 -9.66 9.24
C PRO A 70 -3.20 -9.19 7.84
N VAL A 71 -4.52 -9.11 7.60
CA VAL A 71 -5.10 -8.62 6.33
C VAL A 71 -4.81 -7.14 6.11
N GLU A 72 -4.60 -6.37 7.17
CA GLU A 72 -4.35 -4.93 7.11
C GLU A 72 -2.86 -4.58 6.95
N CYS A 73 -1.97 -5.56 7.14
CA CYS A 73 -0.53 -5.34 7.30
C CYS A 73 0.19 -4.93 6.00
N GLY A 74 -0.38 -5.22 4.82
CA GLY A 74 0.32 -5.08 3.55
C GLY A 74 -0.19 -4.01 2.58
N ARG A 75 -1.36 -3.39 2.78
CA ARG A 75 -1.96 -2.51 1.75
C ARG A 75 -2.91 -1.46 2.35
N ARG A 76 -2.37 -0.34 2.84
CA ARG A 76 -3.13 0.56 3.73
C ARG A 76 -4.02 1.58 3.01
N PHE A 77 -3.73 1.93 1.75
CA PHE A 77 -4.47 2.97 1.01
C PHE A 77 -5.91 2.56 0.65
N ASP A 78 -6.10 1.30 0.21
CA ASP A 78 -7.40 0.76 -0.21
C ASP A 78 -8.07 -0.10 0.86
N ASN A 79 -7.57 -0.08 2.10
CA ASN A 79 -8.18 -0.80 3.21
C ASN A 79 -9.59 -0.24 3.51
N PRO A 80 -10.56 -1.10 3.89
CA PRO A 80 -11.92 -0.69 4.22
C PRO A 80 -12.03 -0.02 5.61
N THR A 81 -11.09 0.86 5.97
CA THR A 81 -10.95 1.49 7.29
C THR A 81 -11.20 3.00 7.24
N GLY A 82 -11.54 3.59 8.40
CA GLY A 82 -11.68 5.04 8.54
C GLY A 82 -10.36 5.78 8.29
N THR A 83 -9.23 5.21 8.72
CA THR A 83 -7.89 5.78 8.47
C THR A 83 -7.58 5.87 6.98
N ALA A 84 -7.83 4.79 6.22
CA ALA A 84 -7.61 4.78 4.78
C ALA A 84 -8.54 5.77 4.05
N LYS A 85 -9.80 5.90 4.49
CA LYS A 85 -10.72 6.93 3.98
C LYS A 85 -10.18 8.34 4.24
N ASN A 86 -9.83 8.66 5.48
CA ASN A 86 -9.36 9.99 5.86
C ASN A 86 -8.05 10.37 5.16
N LEU A 87 -7.14 9.41 4.99
CA LEU A 87 -5.90 9.61 4.23
C LEU A 87 -6.21 10.00 2.77
N ARG A 88 -7.11 9.27 2.11
CA ARG A 88 -7.52 9.57 0.73
C ARG A 88 -8.15 10.95 0.60
N GLU A 89 -9.02 11.32 1.54
CA GLU A 89 -9.66 12.65 1.57
C GLU A 89 -8.62 13.76 1.77
N ALA A 90 -7.66 13.57 2.69
CA ALA A 90 -6.58 14.53 2.93
C ALA A 90 -5.67 14.72 1.71
N LEU A 91 -5.25 13.63 1.06
CA LEU A 91 -4.43 13.68 -0.16
C LEU A 91 -5.19 14.36 -1.31
N THR A 92 -6.48 14.05 -1.46
CA THR A 92 -7.35 14.70 -2.45
C THR A 92 -7.45 16.21 -2.19
N GLY A 93 -7.66 16.61 -0.94
CA GLY A 93 -7.72 18.03 -0.54
C GLY A 93 -6.40 18.77 -0.74
N ALA A 94 -5.27 18.06 -0.71
CA ALA A 94 -3.93 18.60 -0.98
C ALA A 94 -3.50 18.52 -2.45
N ALA A 95 -4.35 18.03 -3.36
CA ALA A 95 -4.03 17.76 -4.76
C ALA A 95 -2.81 16.83 -4.96
N ILE A 96 -2.62 15.88 -4.04
CA ILE A 96 -1.57 14.86 -4.11
C ILE A 96 -2.16 13.59 -4.73
N SER A 97 -1.61 13.14 -5.85
CA SER A 97 -2.04 11.90 -6.51
C SER A 97 -1.52 10.68 -5.76
N ARG A 98 -2.21 9.54 -5.89
CA ARG A 98 -1.68 8.25 -5.42
C ARG A 98 -0.30 7.93 -6.04
N ARG A 99 -0.07 8.37 -7.27
CA ARG A 99 1.22 8.19 -7.96
C ARG A 99 2.34 9.07 -7.38
N ASP A 100 2.02 10.04 -6.54
CA ASP A 100 3.03 10.87 -5.87
C ASP A 100 3.54 10.23 -4.56
N ILE A 101 2.86 9.21 -4.05
CA ILE A 101 3.15 8.63 -2.73
C ILE A 101 3.67 7.20 -2.84
N VAL A 102 4.31 6.73 -1.78
CA VAL A 102 4.50 5.31 -1.46
C VAL A 102 4.21 5.13 0.04
N LEU A 103 3.57 4.02 0.40
CA LEU A 103 3.04 3.77 1.73
C LEU A 103 3.38 2.36 2.25
#